data_AF-A0ABD7ZAY1-F1
#
_entry.id   AF-A0ABD7ZAY1-F1
#
_cell.length_a   1.000
_cell.length_b   1.000
_cell.length_c   1.000
_cell.angle_alpha   90.00
_cell.angle_beta   90.00
_cell.angle_gamma   90.00
#
_symmetry.space_group_name_H-M   'P 1'
#
loop_
_entity.id
_entity.type
_entity.pdbx_description
1 polymer ?
#
loop_
_entity_poly.entity_id
_entity_poly.type
_entity_poly.pdbx_seq_one_letter_code
_entity_poly.pdbx_strand_id
1 'polypeptide(L)'
;MKNEFMNLLPIPKDFYVVETDVRRRNRAHVTVERYQNTDDITPNNKHLTVVTDQKGHLISFNSSAFKNGGHLPDADKALQQAITLFNQLDPDYAAGLSYMRTERQERHYEDNGVHVSAPVYWIKFAHRNGSYNWVTIGPDNQVIEVERESLWDYFRNRRATEMWNNDNWVLAREGKAPQLSAPDALA
;
A
#
# COMPACT_ATOMS: atom_id res chain seq x y z
N MET A 1 18.04 8.03 11.32
CA MET A 1 17.88 6.58 11.52
C MET A 1 17.38 6.02 10.20
N LYS A 2 18.05 4.98 9.65
CA LYS A 2 17.49 4.24 8.52
C LYS A 2 16.17 3.63 9.00
N ASN A 3 15.12 3.77 8.19
CA ASN A 3 13.80 3.24 8.43
C ASN A 3 13.86 1.72 8.69
N GLU A 4 13.84 1.28 9.96
CA GLU A 4 14.03 -0.13 10.34
C GLU A 4 12.98 -1.07 9.72
N PHE A 5 11.79 -0.53 9.43
CA PHE A 5 10.72 -1.26 8.75
C PHE A 5 11.10 -1.76 7.35
N MET A 6 12.10 -1.18 6.70
CA MET A 6 12.50 -1.56 5.34
C MET A 6 12.98 -3.02 5.29
N ASN A 7 13.50 -3.56 6.39
CA ASN A 7 13.89 -4.97 6.48
C ASN A 7 12.69 -5.93 6.58
N LEU A 8 11.49 -5.41 6.87
CA LEU A 8 10.25 -6.18 6.96
C LEU A 8 9.50 -6.25 5.62
N LEU A 9 9.86 -5.39 4.67
CA LEU A 9 9.17 -5.27 3.39
C LEU A 9 10.00 -5.94 2.27
N PRO A 10 9.35 -6.60 1.30
CA PRO A 10 10.04 -7.29 0.22
C PRO A 10 10.47 -6.30 -0.88
N ILE A 11 11.45 -5.46 -0.58
CA ILE A 11 12.04 -4.50 -1.52
C ILE A 11 13.14 -5.20 -2.32
N PRO A 12 13.05 -5.30 -3.65
CA PRO A 12 14.09 -5.90 -4.47
C PRO A 12 15.43 -5.15 -4.34
N LYS A 13 16.54 -5.88 -4.41
CA LYS A 13 17.88 -5.30 -4.18
C LYS A 13 18.32 -4.31 -5.26
N ASP A 14 17.75 -4.42 -6.45
CA ASP A 14 18.01 -3.56 -7.60
C ASP A 14 17.15 -2.29 -7.60
N PHE A 15 16.23 -2.13 -6.64
CA PHE A 15 15.37 -0.97 -6.55
C PHE A 15 16.04 0.13 -5.70
N TYR A 16 15.94 1.36 -6.18
CA TYR A 16 16.43 2.56 -5.49
C TYR A 16 15.36 3.66 -5.56
N VAL A 17 15.48 4.64 -4.67
CA VAL A 17 14.59 5.81 -4.65
C VAL A 17 14.88 6.64 -5.90
N VAL A 18 13.86 6.86 -6.72
CA VAL A 18 13.93 7.76 -7.90
C VAL A 18 13.22 9.07 -7.67
N GLU A 19 12.26 9.10 -6.75
CA GLU A 19 11.49 10.28 -6.41
C GLU A 19 11.21 10.31 -4.92
N THR A 20 11.31 11.49 -4.33
CA THR A 20 10.90 11.77 -2.95
C THR A 20 10.11 13.06 -2.94
N ASP A 21 8.96 13.02 -2.29
CA ASP A 21 8.09 14.18 -2.18
C ASP A 21 7.48 14.28 -0.77
N VAL A 22 7.12 15.49 -0.37
CA VAL A 22 6.37 15.77 0.86
C VAL A 22 4.95 16.17 0.49
N ARG A 23 4.01 15.30 0.78
CA ARG A 23 2.59 15.49 0.47
C ARG A 23 1.76 15.66 1.74
N ARG A 24 0.48 16.02 1.58
CA ARG A 24 -0.49 16.00 2.67
C ARG A 24 -1.36 14.75 2.56
N ARG A 25 -1.53 14.04 3.68
CA ARG A 25 -2.44 12.91 3.80
C ARG A 25 -3.16 13.01 5.14
N ASN A 26 -4.49 12.93 5.14
CA ASN A 26 -5.32 13.13 6.34
C ASN A 26 -4.97 14.43 7.09
N ARG A 27 -4.73 15.53 6.35
CA ARG A 27 -4.31 16.85 6.89
C ARG A 27 -2.92 16.92 7.52
N ALA A 28 -2.19 15.81 7.66
CA ALA A 28 -0.80 15.77 8.11
C ALA A 28 0.18 15.69 6.93
N HIS A 29 1.45 16.02 7.18
CA HIS A 29 2.50 15.83 6.18
C HIS A 29 2.99 14.39 6.18
N VAL A 30 3.27 13.86 4.99
CA VAL A 30 3.87 12.54 4.77
C VAL A 30 4.98 12.65 3.74
N THR A 31 6.00 11.81 3.87
CA THR A 31 7.02 11.61 2.83
C THR A 31 6.57 10.47 1.94
N VAL A 32 6.56 10.68 0.63
CA VAL A 32 6.25 9.69 -0.40
C VAL A 32 7.54 9.40 -1.16
N GLU A 33 7.96 8.15 -1.17
CA GLU A 33 9.14 7.69 -1.90
C GLU A 33 8.72 6.66 -2.95
N ARG A 34 9.15 6.89 -4.18
CA ARG A 34 9.00 5.92 -5.27
C ARG A 34 10.31 5.16 -5.46
N TYR A 35 10.21 3.83 -5.53
CA TYR A 35 11.33 2.94 -5.79
C TYR A 35 11.13 2.21 -7.13
N GLN A 36 12.17 2.15 -7.94
CA GLN A 36 12.21 1.39 -9.20
C GLN A 36 13.66 1.08 -9.56
N ASN A 37 13.87 0.31 -10.64
CA ASN A 37 15.20 -0.10 -11.10
C ASN A 37 15.69 0.69 -12.33
N THR A 38 14.94 1.72 -12.74
CA THR A 38 15.27 2.65 -13.84
C THR A 38 15.00 4.07 -13.37
N ASP A 39 15.63 5.08 -13.96
CA ASP A 39 15.38 6.48 -13.56
C ASP A 39 14.03 7.02 -14.10
N ASP A 40 13.57 6.51 -15.24
CA ASP A 40 12.35 7.00 -15.92
C ASP A 40 11.08 6.54 -15.19
N ILE A 41 10.35 7.49 -14.60
CA ILE A 41 9.08 7.22 -13.90
C ILE A 41 7.99 6.90 -14.93
N THR A 42 7.56 5.64 -14.95
CA THR A 42 6.43 5.18 -15.76
C THR A 42 5.27 4.77 -14.84
N PRO A 43 4.17 5.54 -14.80
CA PRO A 43 3.00 5.20 -13.99
C PRO A 43 2.43 3.82 -14.33
N ASN A 44 1.94 3.11 -13.32
CA ASN A 44 1.39 1.74 -13.38
C ASN A 44 2.37 0.66 -13.86
N ASN A 45 3.63 1.01 -14.14
CA ASN A 45 4.68 0.04 -14.47
C ASN A 45 5.26 -0.56 -13.17
N LYS A 46 6.27 -1.41 -13.28
CA LYS A 46 6.98 -2.01 -12.16
C LYS A 46 7.62 -0.95 -11.26
N HIS A 47 7.15 -0.85 -10.01
CA HIS A 47 7.69 0.07 -9.01
C HIS A 47 7.22 -0.34 -7.60
N LEU A 48 7.71 0.38 -6.59
CA LEU A 48 7.14 0.36 -5.24
C LEU A 48 6.87 1.80 -4.80
N THR A 49 5.89 1.99 -3.94
CA THR A 49 5.67 3.26 -3.26
C THR A 49 5.70 3.04 -1.75
N VAL A 50 6.49 3.86 -1.05
CA VAL A 50 6.56 3.89 0.42
C VAL A 50 6.08 5.27 0.88
N VAL A 51 5.13 5.30 1.82
CA VAL A 51 4.66 6.52 2.46
C VAL A 51 4.97 6.45 3.94
N THR A 52 5.62 7.47 4.49
CA THR A 52 5.95 7.57 5.92
C THR A 52 5.40 8.84 6.53
N ASP A 53 5.07 8.79 7.82
CA ASP A 53 4.75 10.00 8.58
C ASP A 53 6.03 10.81 8.90
N GLN A 54 5.87 11.99 9.50
CA GLN A 54 7.01 12.84 9.88
C GLN A 54 7.93 12.23 10.95
N LYS A 55 7.48 11.17 11.63
CA LYS A 55 8.27 10.43 12.63
C LYS A 55 8.99 9.23 12.01
N GLY A 56 8.80 8.97 10.71
CA GLY A 56 9.39 7.84 9.99
C GLY A 56 8.62 6.53 10.14
N HIS A 57 7.39 6.53 10.66
CA HIS A 57 6.58 5.31 10.70
C HIS A 57 5.95 5.04 9.34
N LEU A 58 5.89 3.77 8.93
CA LEU A 58 5.30 3.34 7.66
C LEU A 58 3.79 3.58 7.63
N ILE A 59 3.29 4.51 6.82
CA ILE A 59 1.85 4.71 6.62
C ILE A 59 1.31 3.81 5.52
N SER A 60 2.06 3.69 4.42
CA SER A 60 1.66 2.85 3.30
C SER A 60 2.86 2.24 2.60
N PHE A 61 2.69 1.01 2.13
CA PHE A 61 3.58 0.32 1.21
C PHE A 61 2.72 -0.26 0.09
N ASN A 62 3.13 -0.09 -1.16
CA ASN A 62 2.53 -0.75 -2.31
C ASN A 62 3.63 -1.29 -3.23
N SER A 63 3.50 -2.55 -3.64
CA SER A 63 4.46 -3.23 -4.50
C SER A 63 3.83 -3.67 -5.81
N SER A 64 4.31 -3.09 -6.91
CA SER A 64 4.10 -3.56 -8.28
C SER A 64 5.36 -4.28 -8.76
N ALA A 65 5.85 -5.26 -7.99
CA ALA A 65 7.05 -6.05 -8.32
C ALA A 65 6.90 -7.53 -7.95
N PHE A 66 5.67 -8.00 -7.75
CA PHE A 66 5.37 -9.41 -7.50
C PHE A 66 5.40 -10.23 -8.80
N LYS A 67 5.49 -11.55 -8.69
CA LYS A 67 5.52 -12.44 -9.85
C LYS A 67 4.12 -12.74 -10.38
N ASN A 68 4.02 -13.05 -11.66
CA ASN A 68 2.77 -13.49 -12.28
C ASN A 68 2.33 -14.87 -11.73
N GLY A 69 1.06 -14.99 -11.37
CA GLY A 69 0.47 -16.19 -10.79
C GLY A 69 1.04 -16.53 -9.42
N GLY A 70 1.03 -17.82 -9.07
CA GLY A 70 1.57 -18.33 -7.80
C GLY A 70 0.50 -18.85 -6.84
N HIS A 71 0.96 -19.48 -5.75
CA HIS A 71 0.09 -20.09 -4.76
C HIS A 71 0.00 -19.21 -3.52
N LEU A 72 -1.22 -18.91 -3.11
CA LEU A 72 -1.47 -18.26 -1.84
C LEU A 72 -1.07 -19.19 -0.68
N PRO A 73 -0.61 -18.62 0.44
CA PRO A 73 -0.51 -19.37 1.68
C PRO A 73 -1.91 -19.77 2.17
N ASP A 74 -1.95 -20.52 3.27
CA ASP A 74 -3.19 -20.71 4.02
C ASP A 74 -3.73 -19.36 4.55
N ALA A 75 -5.05 -19.20 4.56
CA ALA A 75 -5.69 -17.94 4.93
C ALA A 75 -5.42 -17.54 6.40
N ASP A 76 -5.36 -18.51 7.32
CA ASP A 76 -5.05 -18.23 8.73
C ASP A 76 -3.57 -17.84 8.86
N LYS A 77 -2.67 -18.46 8.09
CA LYS A 77 -1.26 -18.04 8.03
C LYS A 77 -1.12 -16.61 7.52
N ALA A 78 -1.85 -16.23 6.47
CA ALA A 78 -1.83 -14.86 5.94
C ALA A 78 -2.34 -13.85 6.98
N LEU A 79 -3.40 -14.18 7.71
CA LEU A 79 -3.91 -13.34 8.81
C LEU A 79 -2.87 -13.19 9.93
N GLN A 80 -2.25 -14.29 10.38
CA GLN A 80 -1.22 -14.23 11.42
C GLN A 80 0.01 -13.43 10.97
N GLN A 81 0.39 -13.53 9.71
CA GLN A 81 1.45 -12.71 9.13
C GLN A 81 1.08 -11.22 9.14
N ALA A 82 -0.15 -10.86 8.77
CA ALA A 82 -0.61 -9.47 8.79
C ALA A 82 -0.62 -8.88 10.22
N ILE A 83 -1.08 -9.65 11.20
CA ILE A 83 -1.07 -9.26 12.63
C ILE A 83 0.38 -9.08 13.11
N THR A 84 1.25 -10.03 12.78
CA THR A 84 2.68 -9.97 13.16
C THR A 84 3.35 -8.74 12.56
N LEU A 85 3.11 -8.47 11.27
CA LEU A 85 3.67 -7.33 10.57
C LEU A 85 3.24 -6.01 11.21
N PHE A 86 1.95 -5.82 11.50
CA PHE A 86 1.49 -4.60 12.18
C PHE A 86 2.15 -4.41 13.55
N ASN A 87 2.27 -5.48 14.34
CA ASN A 87 2.95 -5.42 15.64
C ASN A 87 4.44 -5.09 15.51
N GLN A 88 5.12 -5.59 14.48
CA GLN A 88 6.53 -5.29 14.23
C GLN A 88 6.74 -3.86 13.71
N LEU A 89 5.79 -3.33 12.94
CA LEU A 89 5.86 -1.97 12.41
C LEU A 89 5.61 -0.91 13.49
N ASP A 90 4.59 -1.12 14.32
CA ASP A 90 4.16 -0.17 15.34
C ASP A 90 3.23 -0.88 16.34
N PRO A 91 3.75 -1.42 17.46
CA PRO A 91 2.96 -2.18 18.41
C PRO A 91 1.89 -1.34 19.12
N ASP A 92 2.18 -0.05 19.38
CA ASP A 92 1.24 0.86 20.03
C ASP A 92 0.03 1.16 19.14
N TYR A 93 0.27 1.34 17.84
CA TYR A 93 -0.80 1.45 16.84
C TYR A 93 -1.53 0.10 16.67
N ALA A 94 -0.79 -1.00 16.58
CA ALA A 94 -1.36 -2.33 16.37
C ALA A 94 -2.33 -2.74 17.49
N ALA A 95 -2.10 -2.30 18.73
CA ALA A 95 -2.98 -2.54 19.87
C ALA A 95 -4.41 -1.97 19.68
N GLY A 96 -4.62 -1.02 18.76
CA GLY A 96 -5.93 -0.48 18.43
C GLY A 96 -6.63 -1.19 17.27
N LEU A 97 -5.99 -2.16 16.61
CA LEU A 97 -6.54 -2.86 15.45
C LEU A 97 -7.55 -3.93 15.87
N SER A 98 -8.57 -4.13 15.04
CA SER A 98 -9.54 -5.21 15.16
C SER A 98 -9.76 -5.84 13.80
N TYR A 99 -9.51 -7.14 13.70
CA TYR A 99 -9.73 -7.89 12.47
C TYR A 99 -11.18 -7.76 12.01
N MET A 100 -11.36 -7.51 10.71
CA MET A 100 -12.69 -7.45 10.10
C MET A 100 -12.94 -8.68 9.24
N ARG A 101 -12.09 -8.89 8.23
CA ARG A 101 -12.25 -9.94 7.23
C ARG A 101 -11.00 -10.09 6.36
N THR A 102 -10.89 -11.26 5.76
CA THR A 102 -9.94 -11.57 4.70
C THR A 102 -10.71 -11.81 3.41
N GLU A 103 -10.39 -11.06 2.37
CA GLU A 103 -10.97 -11.20 1.04
C GLU A 103 -9.92 -11.77 0.08
N ARG A 104 -10.29 -12.78 -0.74
CA ARG A 104 -9.45 -13.20 -1.86
C ARG A 104 -9.70 -12.25 -3.04
N GLN A 105 -8.63 -11.69 -3.57
CA GLN A 105 -8.68 -10.76 -4.70
C GLN A 105 -7.55 -11.07 -5.69
N GLU A 106 -7.45 -10.23 -6.70
CA GLU A 106 -6.35 -10.20 -7.66
C GLU A 106 -5.67 -8.82 -7.59
N ARG A 107 -4.36 -8.77 -7.82
CA ARG A 107 -3.60 -7.54 -8.05
C ARG A 107 -2.90 -7.66 -9.37
N HIS A 108 -2.78 -6.53 -10.07
CA HIS A 108 -2.08 -6.45 -11.34
C HIS A 108 -1.23 -5.20 -11.44
N TYR A 109 -0.23 -5.26 -12.32
CA TYR A 109 0.56 -4.12 -12.78
C TYR A 109 1.12 -4.42 -14.17
N GLU A 110 1.69 -3.42 -14.83
CA GLU A 110 2.36 -3.59 -16.12
C GLU A 110 3.88 -3.71 -15.92
N ASP A 111 4.54 -4.65 -16.58
CA ASP A 111 6.01 -4.73 -16.65
C ASP A 111 6.44 -4.57 -18.10
N ASN A 112 6.76 -3.33 -18.50
CA ASN A 112 7.20 -3.03 -19.87
C ASN A 112 6.22 -3.54 -20.95
N GLY A 113 4.92 -3.38 -20.69
CA GLY A 113 3.83 -3.83 -21.58
C GLY A 113 3.41 -5.29 -21.39
N VAL A 114 4.00 -6.00 -20.42
CA VAL A 114 3.55 -7.33 -19.99
C VAL A 114 2.62 -7.17 -18.79
N HIS A 115 1.38 -7.61 -18.95
CA HIS A 115 0.43 -7.65 -17.84
C HIS A 115 0.83 -8.72 -16.83
N VAL A 116 1.10 -8.31 -15.59
CA VAL A 116 1.43 -9.21 -14.48
C VAL A 116 0.28 -9.21 -13.51
N SER A 117 -0.22 -10.39 -13.15
CA SER A 117 -1.33 -10.56 -12.23
C SER A 117 -1.07 -11.67 -11.22
N ALA A 118 -1.48 -11.48 -9.96
CA ALA A 118 -1.36 -12.49 -8.91
C ALA A 118 -2.59 -12.52 -8.01
N PRO A 119 -3.01 -13.71 -7.53
CA PRO A 119 -4.01 -13.81 -6.49
C PRO A 119 -3.44 -13.28 -5.17
N VAL A 120 -4.29 -12.62 -4.37
CA VAL A 120 -3.90 -12.06 -3.07
C VAL A 120 -4.97 -12.32 -2.01
N TYR A 121 -4.57 -12.31 -0.74
CA TYR A 121 -5.45 -12.06 0.38
C TYR A 121 -5.36 -10.60 0.79
N TRP A 122 -6.48 -9.90 0.81
CA TRP A 122 -6.62 -8.56 1.36
C TRP A 122 -7.22 -8.67 2.78
N ILE A 123 -6.36 -8.56 3.78
CA ILE A 123 -6.72 -8.71 5.20
C ILE A 123 -7.00 -7.33 5.78
N LYS A 124 -8.25 -7.09 6.19
CA LYS A 124 -8.71 -5.79 6.68
C LYS A 124 -8.87 -5.75 8.18
N PHE A 125 -8.55 -4.58 8.72
CA PHE A 125 -8.69 -4.24 10.12
C PHE A 125 -9.39 -2.89 10.28
N ALA A 126 -10.34 -2.83 11.18
CA ALA A 126 -10.80 -1.58 11.75
C ALA A 126 -9.79 -1.13 12.81
N HIS A 127 -9.80 0.14 13.16
CA HIS A 127 -9.02 0.65 14.28
C HIS A 127 -9.89 1.53 15.19
N ARG A 128 -9.58 1.56 16.48
CA ARG A 128 -10.32 2.34 17.51
C ARG A 128 -10.40 3.85 17.23
N ASN A 129 -9.50 4.39 16.41
CA ASN A 129 -9.53 5.79 15.96
C ASN A 129 -10.48 6.04 14.77
N GLY A 130 -11.21 5.02 14.32
CA GLY A 130 -12.16 5.09 13.20
C GLY A 130 -11.55 4.86 11.82
N SER A 131 -10.24 4.57 11.71
CA SER A 131 -9.62 4.25 10.42
C SER A 131 -9.79 2.78 10.02
N TYR A 132 -9.63 2.54 8.73
CA TYR A 132 -9.43 1.23 8.13
C TYR A 132 -7.96 1.03 7.76
N ASN A 133 -7.52 -0.21 7.88
CA ASN A 133 -6.12 -0.62 7.72
C ASN A 133 -6.11 -1.97 7.04
N TRP A 134 -5.05 -2.28 6.31
CA TRP A 134 -4.93 -3.59 5.69
C TRP A 134 -3.49 -4.01 5.46
N VAL A 135 -3.32 -5.31 5.30
CA VAL A 135 -2.15 -5.93 4.69
C VAL A 135 -2.66 -6.78 3.54
N THR A 136 -1.96 -6.73 2.41
CA THR A 136 -2.22 -7.61 1.26
C THR A 136 -1.09 -8.60 1.16
N ILE A 137 -1.41 -9.89 1.28
CA ILE A 137 -0.47 -11.00 1.18
C ILE A 137 -0.67 -11.72 -0.15
N GLY A 138 0.38 -11.79 -0.95
CA GLY A 138 0.42 -12.51 -2.22
C GLY A 138 1.04 -13.91 -2.10
N PRO A 139 1.38 -14.50 -3.26
CA PRO A 139 2.09 -15.76 -3.34
C PRO A 139 3.42 -15.75 -2.59
N ASP A 140 3.89 -16.94 -2.21
CA ASP A 140 5.16 -17.12 -1.47
C ASP A 140 5.22 -16.35 -0.13
N ASN A 141 4.07 -16.02 0.45
CA ASN A 141 3.92 -15.18 1.65
C ASN A 141 4.43 -13.73 1.45
N GLN A 142 4.47 -13.23 0.22
CA GLN A 142 4.97 -11.88 -0.06
C GLN A 142 3.98 -10.82 0.45
N VAL A 143 4.46 -9.84 1.21
CA VAL A 143 3.69 -8.62 1.51
C VAL A 143 3.66 -7.76 0.25
N ILE A 144 2.47 -7.51 -0.31
CA ILE A 144 2.30 -6.66 -1.51
C ILE A 144 1.86 -5.26 -1.11
N GLU A 145 1.01 -5.14 -0.08
CA GLU A 145 0.49 -3.84 0.36
C GLU A 145 0.43 -3.79 1.89
N VAL A 146 0.68 -2.61 2.44
CA VAL A 146 0.35 -2.24 3.81
C VAL A 146 -0.31 -0.88 3.75
N GLU A 147 -1.40 -0.68 4.48
CA GLU A 147 -2.00 0.65 4.65
C GLU A 147 -2.45 0.83 6.09
N ARG A 148 -2.11 1.99 6.65
CA ARG A 148 -2.65 2.50 7.92
C ARG A 148 -3.45 3.77 7.70
N GLU A 149 -4.40 4.03 8.58
CA GLU A 149 -5.10 5.31 8.67
C GLU A 149 -5.93 5.67 7.42
N SER A 150 -6.55 4.70 6.75
CA SER A 150 -7.48 5.00 5.66
C SER A 150 -8.84 5.42 6.23
N LEU A 151 -9.26 6.64 5.96
CA LEU A 151 -10.54 7.21 6.39
C LEU A 151 -11.58 7.10 5.27
N TRP A 152 -12.84 7.05 5.68
CA TRP A 152 -13.98 6.94 4.77
C TRP A 152 -14.90 8.16 4.88
N ASP A 153 -15.30 8.72 3.74
CA ASP A 153 -16.37 9.71 3.64
C ASP A 153 -17.68 8.97 3.37
N TYR A 154 -18.43 8.70 4.44
CA TYR A 154 -19.71 7.98 4.35
C TYR A 154 -20.76 8.76 3.57
N PHE A 155 -20.73 10.10 3.59
CA PHE A 155 -21.70 10.92 2.87
C PHE A 155 -21.48 10.84 1.36
N ARG A 156 -20.22 10.82 0.92
CA ARG A 156 -19.84 10.71 -0.50
C ARG A 156 -19.59 9.28 -0.97
N ASN A 157 -19.78 8.29 -0.08
CA ASN A 157 -19.55 6.86 -0.30
C ASN A 157 -18.19 6.56 -0.96
N ARG A 158 -17.11 7.13 -0.42
CA ARG A 158 -15.76 6.96 -0.96
C ARG A 158 -14.69 7.11 0.10
N ARG A 159 -13.46 6.76 -0.25
CA ARG A 159 -12.27 7.02 0.56
C ARG A 159 -12.10 8.54 0.76
N ALA A 160 -11.88 8.95 2.00
CA ALA A 160 -11.58 10.34 2.36
C ALA A 160 -10.07 10.64 2.29
N THR A 161 -9.26 9.58 2.37
CA THR A 161 -7.80 9.65 2.44
C THR A 161 -7.16 9.68 1.06
N GLU A 162 -6.21 10.59 0.89
CA GLU A 162 -5.36 10.73 -0.30
C GLU A 162 -4.59 9.43 -0.61
N MET A 163 -4.53 9.06 -1.89
CA MET A 163 -4.02 7.78 -2.37
C MET A 163 -2.66 7.95 -3.06
N TRP A 164 -1.67 8.51 -2.34
CA TRP A 164 -0.33 8.75 -2.88
C TRP A 164 0.42 7.48 -3.33
N ASN A 165 -0.09 6.29 -3.00
CA ASN A 165 0.39 4.99 -3.46
C ASN A 165 -0.36 4.42 -4.67
N ASN A 166 -1.24 5.20 -5.30
CA ASN A 166 -2.02 4.80 -6.47
C ASN A 166 -1.73 5.76 -7.62
N ASP A 167 -1.01 5.26 -8.63
CA ASP A 167 -0.56 6.06 -9.77
C ASP A 167 -1.74 6.70 -10.53
N ASN A 168 -2.86 6.01 -10.69
CA ASN A 168 -4.05 6.58 -11.35
C ASN A 168 -4.63 7.76 -10.56
N TRP A 169 -4.71 7.64 -9.23
CA TRP A 169 -5.17 8.73 -8.37
C TRP A 169 -4.18 9.91 -8.39
N VAL A 170 -2.88 9.65 -8.38
CA VAL A 170 -1.84 10.69 -8.49
C VAL A 170 -1.94 11.42 -9.84
N LEU A 171 -2.10 10.70 -10.94
CA LEU A 171 -2.31 11.29 -12.26
C LEU A 171 -3.57 12.16 -12.30
N ALA A 172 -4.67 11.71 -11.69
CA ALA A 172 -5.89 12.50 -11.58
C ALA A 172 -5.67 13.78 -10.73
N ARG A 173 -4.91 13.65 -9.62
CA ARG A 173 -4.58 14.76 -8.71
C ARG A 173 -3.77 15.86 -9.39
N GLU A 174 -2.97 15.46 -10.37
CA GLU A 174 -2.13 16.35 -11.17
C GLU A 174 -2.83 16.86 -12.45
N GLY A 175 -4.11 16.52 -12.65
CA GLY A 175 -4.86 16.91 -13.85
C GLY A 175 -4.42 16.20 -15.13
N LYS A 176 -3.66 15.11 -15.02
CA LYS A 176 -3.15 14.30 -16.14
C LYS A 176 -4.08 13.14 -16.51
N ALA A 177 -5.03 12.81 -15.64
CA ALA A 177 -6.05 11.78 -15.88
C ALA A 177 -7.43 12.22 -15.33
N PRO A 178 -8.53 11.60 -15.78
CA PRO A 178 -9.85 11.87 -15.21
C PRO A 178 -9.95 11.49 -13.72
N GLN A 179 -10.87 12.14 -13.00
CA GLN A 179 -11.24 11.75 -11.64
C GLN A 179 -11.72 10.30 -11.58
N LEU A 180 -11.16 9.52 -10.67
CA LEU A 180 -11.58 8.14 -10.42
C LEU A 180 -13.00 8.10 -9.82
N SER A 181 -13.74 7.06 -10.17
CA SER A 181 -15.05 6.77 -9.57
C SER A 181 -14.93 6.38 -8.10
N ALA A 182 -16.01 6.52 -7.33
CA ALA A 182 -16.09 5.85 -6.04
C ALA A 182 -15.84 4.33 -6.22
N PRO A 183 -15.15 3.65 -5.28
CA PRO A 183 -14.85 4.09 -3.92
C PRO A 183 -13.58 4.94 -3.76
N ASP A 184 -12.86 5.28 -4.84
CA ASP A 184 -11.60 6.00 -4.73
C ASP A 184 -11.77 7.45 -4.24
N ALA A 185 -10.70 7.96 -3.62
CA ALA A 185 -10.70 9.31 -3.09
C ALA A 185 -10.85 10.34 -4.21
N LEU A 186 -11.41 11.50 -3.86
CA LEU A 186 -11.32 12.66 -4.74
C LEU A 186 -9.85 13.03 -4.89
N ALA A 187 -9.46 13.25 -6.13
CA ALA A 187 -8.16 13.79 -6.49
C ALA A 187 -8.22 15.31 -6.55
#